data_AF-A0A358NAN9-F1
#
_entry.id   AF-A0A358NAN9-F1
#
_cell.length_a   1.000
_cell.length_b   1.000
_cell.length_c   1.000
_cell.angle_alpha   90.00
_cell.angle_beta   90.00
_cell.angle_gamma   90.00
#
_symmetry.space_group_name_H-M   'P 1'
#
loop_
_entity.id
_entity.type
_entity.pdbx_description
1 polymer ?
#
loop_
_entity_poly.entity_id
_entity_poly.type
_entity_poly.pdbx_seq_one_letter_code
_entity_poly.pdbx_strand_id
1 'polypeptide(L)'
;MELERLVCNSCGAPLEVPSSAKFVTCSHCSGVLQIRRTESAIYTELLADIAEKTEELSERIDDLATNSELNAIDNQWQIERESLMVHNKHGKSQIPTRGSSMAAGIIVTIFGCIWTVMAINITSSSGSVGAAKGVFPAFGILFILFGIYNSISNFKKAEKYERAERRYRQRRSEAKRS
;
A
#
# COMPACT_ATOMS: atom_id res chain seq x y z
N MET A 1 6.47 -62.62 24.94
CA MET A 1 6.18 -61.23 24.55
C MET A 1 6.59 -60.37 25.71
N GLU A 2 7.59 -59.51 25.53
CA GLU A 2 8.08 -58.62 26.58
C GLU A 2 7.25 -57.34 26.55
N LEU A 3 6.62 -57.01 27.68
CA LEU A 3 5.77 -55.84 27.85
C LEU A 3 6.55 -54.77 28.60
N GLU A 4 6.61 -53.58 28.01
CA GLU A 4 7.26 -52.41 28.59
C GLU A 4 6.18 -51.53 29.22
N ARG A 5 6.48 -51.02 30.43
CA ARG A 5 5.63 -50.03 31.09
C ARG A 5 6.11 -48.63 30.74
N LEU A 6 5.23 -47.87 30.12
CA LEU A 6 5.41 -46.46 29.80
C LEU A 6 4.32 -45.63 30.46
N VAL A 7 4.52 -44.32 30.51
CA VAL A 7 3.48 -43.37 30.91
C VAL A 7 2.99 -42.61 29.69
N CYS A 8 1.69 -42.33 29.65
CA CYS A 8 1.09 -41.42 28.68
C CYS A 8 1.62 -40.01 28.92
N ASN A 9 2.30 -39.42 27.94
CA ASN A 9 2.84 -38.06 28.05
C ASN A 9 1.76 -36.96 28.02
N SER A 10 0.51 -37.32 27.70
CA SER A 10 -0.63 -36.39 27.71
C SER A 10 -1.38 -36.38 29.05
N CYS A 11 -1.61 -37.54 29.68
CA CYS A 11 -2.45 -37.64 30.89
C CYS A 11 -1.79 -38.34 32.09
N GLY A 12 -0.57 -38.85 31.94
CA GLY A 12 0.17 -39.56 33.00
C GLY A 12 -0.29 -40.99 33.29
N ALA A 13 -1.31 -41.51 32.60
CA ALA A 13 -1.80 -42.87 32.81
C ALA A 13 -0.72 -43.93 32.47
N PRO A 14 -0.61 -45.02 33.24
CA PRO A 14 0.30 -46.11 32.94
C PRO A 14 -0.18 -46.90 31.70
N LEU A 15 0.76 -47.27 30.83
CA LEU A 15 0.54 -47.99 29.59
C LEU A 15 1.44 -49.23 29.54
N GLU A 16 0.86 -50.38 29.21
CA GLU A 16 1.62 -51.60 28.92
C GLU A 16 1.63 -51.81 27.41
N VAL A 17 2.83 -51.76 26.83
CA VAL A 17 3.00 -51.84 25.37
C VAL A 17 4.00 -52.94 25.00
N PRO A 18 3.79 -53.64 23.88
CA PRO A 18 4.81 -54.52 23.33
C PRO A 18 6.08 -53.73 22.97
N SER A 19 7.26 -54.32 23.20
CA SER A 19 8.55 -53.72 22.81
C SER A 19 8.67 -53.41 21.31
N SER A 20 7.87 -54.05 20.46
CA SER A 20 7.80 -53.80 19.01
C SER A 20 6.79 -52.72 18.58
N ALA A 21 5.94 -52.23 19.48
CA ALA A 21 4.89 -51.26 19.14
C ALA A 21 5.49 -49.87 18.87
N LYS A 22 5.12 -49.26 17.75
CA LYS A 22 5.50 -47.88 17.37
C LYS A 22 4.46 -46.85 17.79
N PHE A 23 3.21 -47.27 17.93
CA PHE A 23 2.08 -46.45 18.27
C PHE A 23 1.24 -47.14 19.33
N VAL A 24 0.64 -46.37 20.23
CA VAL A 24 -0.29 -46.86 21.26
C VAL A 24 -1.41 -45.85 21.45
N THR A 25 -2.63 -46.34 21.65
CA THR A 25 -3.76 -45.51 22.08
C THR A 25 -3.90 -45.63 23.59
N CYS A 26 -3.89 -44.51 24.28
CA CYS A 26 -4.10 -44.49 25.74
C CYS A 26 -5.55 -44.86 26.06
N SER A 27 -5.76 -45.85 26.93
CA SER A 27 -7.12 -46.25 27.37
C SER A 27 -7.81 -45.22 28.28
N HIS A 28 -7.07 -44.27 28.85
CA HIS A 28 -7.59 -43.27 29.78
C HIS A 28 -7.98 -41.94 29.10
N CYS A 29 -7.13 -41.39 28.23
CA CYS A 29 -7.41 -40.13 27.52
C CYS A 29 -7.74 -40.31 26.04
N SER A 30 -7.76 -41.54 25.54
CA SER A 30 -7.98 -41.88 24.12
C SER A 30 -6.97 -41.25 23.14
N GLY A 31 -5.89 -40.64 23.64
CA GLY A 31 -4.86 -40.02 22.81
C GLY A 31 -4.03 -41.06 22.06
N VAL A 32 -3.77 -40.80 20.78
CA VAL A 32 -2.86 -41.59 19.94
C VAL A 32 -1.42 -41.09 20.17
N LEU A 33 -0.55 -41.99 20.61
CA LEU A 33 0.82 -41.67 21.01
C LEU A 33 1.82 -42.43 20.14
N GLN A 34 2.88 -41.76 19.71
CA GLN A 34 4.10 -42.40 19.19
C GLN A 34 4.96 -42.86 20.36
N ILE A 35 5.56 -44.04 20.25
CA ILE A 35 6.60 -44.49 21.18
C ILE A 35 7.96 -44.15 20.58
N ARG A 36 8.70 -43.26 21.22
CA ARG A 36 10.08 -42.89 20.85
C ARG A 36 11.05 -43.66 21.73
N ARG A 37 11.93 -44.44 21.08
CA ARG A 37 13.03 -45.18 21.72
C ARG A 37 14.34 -44.54 21.29
N THR A 38 15.07 -43.97 22.24
CA THR A 38 16.40 -43.39 22.06
C THR A 38 17.41 -44.19 22.89
N GLU A 39 18.72 -43.93 22.71
CA GLU A 39 19.77 -44.60 23.50
C GLU A 39 19.65 -44.34 25.01
N SER A 40 19.06 -43.20 25.40
CA SER A 40 19.00 -42.76 26.80
C SER A 40 17.61 -42.83 27.44
N ALA A 41 16.52 -42.93 26.66
CA ALA A 41 15.16 -42.93 27.19
C ALA A 41 14.13 -43.51 26.21
N ILE A 42 13.04 -44.06 26.78
CA ILE A 42 11.83 -44.44 26.07
C ILE A 42 10.68 -43.59 26.60
N TYR A 43 10.00 -42.87 25.70
CA TYR A 43 8.90 -41.98 26.08
C TYR A 43 7.80 -41.97 25.00
N THR A 44 6.61 -41.48 25.37
CA THR A 44 5.48 -41.34 24.46
C THR A 44 5.32 -39.89 23.99
N GLU A 45 4.91 -39.67 22.75
CA GLU A 45 4.69 -38.35 22.15
C GLU A 45 3.31 -38.31 21.48
N LEU A 46 2.50 -37.28 21.69
CA LEU A 46 1.13 -37.21 21.17
C LEU A 46 1.13 -36.92 19.67
N LEU A 47 0.46 -37.78 18.86
CA LEU A 47 0.36 -37.61 17.40
C LEU A 47 -0.75 -36.65 16.95
N ALA A 48 -1.68 -36.31 17.85
CA ALA A 48 -2.90 -35.57 17.49
C ALA A 48 -2.63 -34.15 16.96
N ASP A 49 -1.43 -33.61 17.19
CA ASP A 49 -1.16 -32.18 16.99
C ASP A 49 -0.77 -31.79 15.56
N ILE A 50 -0.64 -32.74 14.62
CA ILE A 50 -0.18 -32.46 13.25
C ILE A 50 -1.31 -32.44 12.22
N ALA A 51 -2.24 -33.40 12.28
CA ALA A 51 -3.32 -33.48 11.29
C ALA A 51 -4.38 -32.37 11.49
N GLU A 52 -4.76 -32.10 12.74
CA GLU A 52 -5.74 -31.06 13.09
C GLU A 52 -5.20 -29.65 12.82
N LYS A 53 -3.91 -29.40 13.14
CA LYS A 53 -3.26 -28.12 12.84
C LYS A 53 -3.03 -27.88 11.35
N THR A 54 -2.97 -28.91 10.51
CA THR A 54 -2.74 -28.72 9.05
C THR A 54 -3.99 -28.19 8.36
N GLU A 55 -5.18 -28.64 8.78
CA GLU A 55 -6.46 -28.16 8.25
C GLU A 55 -6.73 -26.72 8.71
N GLU A 56 -6.53 -26.40 9.99
CA GLU A 56 -6.64 -25.04 10.51
C GLU A 56 -5.60 -24.07 9.91
N LEU A 57 -4.39 -24.56 9.61
CA LEU A 57 -3.35 -23.75 8.98
C LEU A 57 -3.62 -23.50 7.49
N SER A 58 -4.28 -24.45 6.80
CA SER A 58 -4.64 -24.29 5.38
C SER A 58 -5.64 -23.15 5.16
N GLU A 59 -6.68 -23.06 6.00
CA GLU A 59 -7.67 -21.99 5.94
C GLU A 59 -7.02 -20.62 6.19
N ARG A 60 -6.09 -20.54 7.15
CA ARG A 60 -5.33 -19.30 7.42
C ARG A 60 -4.37 -18.91 6.31
N ILE A 61 -3.87 -19.85 5.51
CA ILE A 61 -2.97 -19.56 4.39
C ILE A 61 -3.73 -18.90 3.24
N ASP A 62 -4.96 -19.35 2.96
CA ASP A 62 -5.81 -18.76 1.90
C ASP A 62 -6.20 -17.32 2.23
N ASP A 63 -6.54 -17.05 3.49
CA ASP A 63 -6.78 -15.69 3.99
C ASP A 63 -5.51 -14.82 3.89
N LEU A 64 -4.34 -15.37 4.21
CA LEU A 64 -3.08 -14.64 4.10
C LEU A 64 -2.71 -14.32 2.64
N ALA A 65 -2.89 -15.28 1.74
CA ALA A 65 -2.60 -15.13 0.32
C ALA A 65 -3.44 -14.00 -0.29
N THR A 66 -4.74 -14.00 -0.02
CA THR A 66 -5.68 -12.95 -0.45
C THR A 66 -5.27 -11.58 0.07
N ASN A 67 -4.90 -11.47 1.35
CA ASN A 67 -4.43 -10.23 1.93
C ASN A 67 -3.09 -9.76 1.34
N SER A 68 -2.20 -10.69 0.97
CA SER A 68 -0.90 -10.37 0.37
C SER A 68 -1.03 -9.69 -0.99
N GLU A 69 -1.98 -10.14 -1.84
CA GLU A 69 -2.23 -9.53 -3.14
C GLU A 69 -2.79 -8.10 -3.00
N LEU A 70 -3.75 -7.90 -2.10
CA LEU A 70 -4.29 -6.57 -1.81
C LEU A 70 -3.20 -5.61 -1.32
N ASN A 71 -2.31 -6.09 -0.44
CA ASN A 71 -1.18 -5.30 0.06
C ASN A 71 -0.20 -4.94 -1.06
N ALA A 72 0.04 -5.83 -2.02
CA ALA A 72 0.89 -5.54 -3.18
C ALA A 72 0.29 -4.45 -4.07
N ILE A 73 -1.02 -4.51 -4.34
CA ILE A 73 -1.76 -3.50 -5.10
C ILE A 73 -1.73 -2.15 -4.38
N ASP A 74 -1.99 -2.14 -3.07
CA ASP A 74 -2.01 -0.94 -2.25
C ASP A 74 -0.62 -0.30 -2.16
N ASN A 75 0.45 -1.09 -1.98
CA ASN A 75 1.83 -0.61 -1.99
C ASN A 75 2.23 -0.02 -3.35
N GLN A 76 1.89 -0.68 -4.45
CA GLN A 76 2.19 -0.15 -5.78
C GLN A 76 1.47 1.17 -6.03
N TRP A 77 0.23 1.29 -5.55
CA TRP A 77 -0.51 2.54 -5.61
C TRP A 77 0.15 3.65 -4.78
N GLN A 78 0.68 3.37 -3.59
CA GLN A 78 1.40 4.38 -2.80
C GLN A 78 2.57 4.99 -3.59
N ILE A 79 3.41 4.13 -4.19
CA ILE A 79 4.57 4.56 -4.98
C ILE A 79 4.14 5.38 -6.21
N GLU A 80 3.14 4.91 -6.96
CA GLU A 80 2.63 5.62 -8.14
C GLU A 80 2.00 6.96 -7.74
N ARG A 81 1.25 6.97 -6.64
CA ARG A 81 0.58 8.16 -6.09
C ARG A 81 1.59 9.22 -5.66
N GLU A 82 2.62 8.85 -4.91
CA GLU A 82 3.67 9.76 -4.45
C GLU A 82 4.41 10.40 -5.63
N SER A 83 4.74 9.62 -6.67
CA SER A 83 5.39 10.14 -7.87
C SER A 83 4.57 11.19 -8.64
N LEU A 84 3.24 11.15 -8.49
CA LEU A 84 2.29 12.04 -9.15
C LEU A 84 1.87 13.23 -8.27
N MET A 85 2.14 13.19 -6.97
CA MET A 85 1.84 14.29 -6.05
C MET A 85 2.75 15.49 -6.32
N VAL A 86 2.20 16.69 -6.10
CA VAL A 86 2.99 17.93 -6.18
C VAL A 86 3.42 18.30 -4.77
N HIS A 87 4.73 18.29 -4.54
CA HIS A 87 5.31 18.76 -3.30
C HIS A 87 5.42 20.28 -3.33
N ASN A 88 4.84 20.95 -2.34
CA ASN A 88 5.07 22.37 -2.14
C ASN A 88 6.38 22.57 -1.34
N LYS A 89 6.94 23.78 -1.37
CA LYS A 89 8.21 24.14 -0.67
C LYS A 89 8.19 23.88 0.84
N HIS A 90 7.01 23.67 1.43
CA HIS A 90 6.80 23.40 2.85
C HIS A 90 6.59 21.90 3.16
N GLY A 91 6.90 20.99 2.23
CA GLY A 91 6.80 19.54 2.45
C GLY A 91 5.35 19.01 2.46
N LYS A 92 4.35 19.86 2.28
CA LYS A 92 2.95 19.44 2.12
C LYS A 92 2.75 18.89 0.71
N SER A 93 2.42 17.60 0.63
CA SER A 93 1.98 16.95 -0.60
C SER A 93 0.52 17.26 -0.83
N GLN A 94 0.21 17.93 -1.94
CA GLN A 94 -1.18 18.19 -2.33
C GLN A 94 -1.55 17.26 -3.47
N ILE A 95 -2.73 16.62 -3.35
CA ILE A 95 -3.28 15.83 -4.45
C ILE A 95 -3.58 16.80 -5.59
N PRO A 96 -3.00 16.59 -6.80
CA PRO A 96 -3.27 17.44 -7.94
C PRO A 96 -4.71 17.20 -8.41
N THR A 97 -5.64 18.03 -7.95
CA THR A 97 -7.04 17.97 -8.38
C THR A 97 -7.25 18.82 -9.63
N ARG A 98 -8.08 18.35 -10.56
CA ARG A 98 -8.50 19.14 -11.73
C ARG A 98 -9.06 20.52 -11.33
N GLY A 99 -9.80 20.59 -10.23
CA GLY A 99 -10.35 21.84 -9.69
C GLY A 99 -9.28 22.87 -9.29
N SER A 100 -8.19 22.42 -8.65
CA SER A 100 -7.09 23.33 -8.28
C SER A 100 -6.35 23.89 -9.50
N SER A 101 -6.22 23.09 -10.57
CA SER A 101 -5.57 23.53 -11.81
C SER A 101 -6.44 24.53 -12.60
N MET A 102 -7.76 24.31 -12.63
CA MET A 102 -8.70 25.26 -13.26
C MET A 102 -8.76 26.58 -12.49
N ALA A 103 -8.84 26.55 -11.16
CA ALA A 103 -8.85 27.74 -10.33
C ALA A 103 -7.56 28.56 -10.49
N ALA A 104 -6.40 27.90 -10.51
CA ALA A 104 -5.11 28.56 -10.75
C ALA A 104 -5.06 29.23 -12.13
N GLY A 105 -5.57 28.56 -13.18
CA GLY A 105 -5.64 29.13 -14.53
C GLY A 105 -6.52 30.39 -14.61
N ILE A 106 -7.68 30.37 -13.94
CA ILE A 106 -8.60 31.53 -13.88
C ILE A 106 -7.92 32.71 -13.17
N ILE A 107 -7.29 32.47 -12.02
CA ILE A 107 -6.60 33.51 -11.24
C ILE A 107 -5.47 34.14 -12.04
N VAL A 108 -4.63 33.32 -12.68
CA VAL A 108 -3.52 33.81 -13.52
C VAL A 108 -4.03 34.65 -14.68
N THR A 109 -5.14 34.25 -15.30
CA THR A 109 -5.74 34.98 -16.43
C THR A 109 -6.27 36.34 -15.97
N ILE A 110 -7.04 36.38 -14.89
CA ILE A 110 -7.60 37.63 -14.33
C ILE A 110 -6.47 38.57 -13.90
N PHE A 111 -5.47 38.04 -13.17
CA PHE A 111 -4.32 38.82 -12.73
C PHE A 111 -3.51 39.36 -13.91
N GLY A 112 -3.27 38.54 -14.95
CA GLY A 112 -2.58 38.96 -16.17
C GLY A 112 -3.32 40.08 -16.90
N CYS A 113 -4.65 40.00 -17.00
CA CYS A 113 -5.47 41.08 -17.57
C CYS A 113 -5.36 42.38 -16.77
N ILE A 114 -5.50 42.31 -15.43
CA ILE A 114 -5.38 43.48 -14.54
C ILE A 114 -3.99 44.11 -14.64
N TRP A 115 -2.94 43.29 -14.58
CA TRP A 115 -1.55 43.75 -14.69
C TRP A 115 -1.30 44.44 -16.03
N THR A 116 -1.79 43.87 -17.14
CA THR A 116 -1.61 44.45 -18.48
C THR A 116 -2.29 45.81 -18.59
N VAL A 117 -3.53 45.93 -18.09
CA VAL A 117 -4.26 47.21 -18.08
C VAL A 117 -3.54 48.26 -17.21
N MET A 118 -3.06 47.87 -16.02
CA MET A 118 -2.32 48.77 -15.14
C MET A 118 -0.98 49.22 -15.78
N ALA A 119 -0.24 48.29 -16.40
CA ALA A 119 1.02 48.57 -17.06
C ALA A 119 0.84 49.55 -18.23
N ILE A 120 -0.21 49.39 -19.05
CA ILE A 120 -0.52 50.32 -20.14
C ILE A 120 -0.82 51.72 -19.59
N ASN A 121 -1.61 51.83 -18.52
CA ASN A 121 -1.99 53.12 -17.91
C ASN A 121 -0.81 53.85 -17.25
N ILE A 122 0.11 53.13 -16.61
CA ILE A 122 1.33 53.73 -16.02
C ILE A 122 2.28 54.20 -17.12
N THR A 123 2.39 53.43 -18.21
CA THR A 123 3.26 53.74 -19.34
C THR A 123 2.74 54.90 -20.20
N SER A 124 1.41 55.13 -20.21
CA SER A 124 0.78 56.24 -20.93
C SER A 124 0.72 57.55 -20.13
N SER A 125 0.68 57.49 -18.79
CA SER A 125 0.59 58.67 -17.91
C SER A 125 1.93 59.20 -17.40
N SER A 126 2.99 58.38 -17.37
CA SER A 126 4.33 58.83 -17.00
C SER A 126 5.08 59.31 -18.23
N GLY A 127 5.64 60.52 -18.20
CA GLY A 127 6.61 61.02 -19.18
C GLY A 127 7.96 60.27 -19.14
N SER A 128 7.95 58.97 -18.83
CA SER A 128 9.15 58.16 -18.64
C SER A 128 9.89 57.99 -19.98
N VAL A 129 11.13 58.48 -19.97
CA VAL A 129 12.11 58.40 -21.06
C VAL A 129 12.93 57.12 -20.84
N GLY A 130 13.01 56.24 -21.85
CA GLY A 130 13.90 55.06 -21.83
C GLY A 130 13.23 53.70 -21.58
N ALA A 131 14.06 52.65 -21.45
CA ALA A 131 13.76 51.21 -21.51
C ALA A 131 12.53 50.71 -20.74
N ALA A 132 12.02 51.46 -19.76
CA ALA A 132 10.79 51.17 -19.01
C ALA A 132 9.55 50.96 -19.91
N LYS A 133 9.45 51.67 -21.05
CA LYS A 133 8.35 51.51 -22.03
C LYS A 133 8.28 50.12 -22.68
N GLY A 134 9.41 49.43 -22.82
CA GLY A 134 9.50 48.10 -23.43
C GLY A 134 9.53 46.95 -22.42
N VAL A 135 10.18 47.17 -21.27
CA VAL A 135 10.42 46.11 -20.27
C VAL A 135 9.13 45.71 -19.53
N PHE A 136 8.27 46.67 -19.17
CA PHE A 136 7.04 46.38 -18.42
C PHE A 136 6.02 45.52 -19.19
N PRO A 137 5.71 45.82 -20.47
CA PRO A 137 4.83 44.96 -21.28
C PRO A 137 5.44 43.59 -21.57
N ALA A 138 6.75 43.53 -21.84
CA ALA A 138 7.45 42.26 -22.09
C ALA A 138 7.41 41.33 -20.86
N PHE A 139 7.54 41.88 -19.65
CA PHE A 139 7.40 41.12 -18.41
C PHE A 139 5.99 40.53 -18.25
N GLY A 140 4.94 41.30 -18.61
CA GLY A 140 3.56 40.82 -18.59
C GLY A 140 3.33 39.65 -19.55
N ILE A 141 3.85 39.73 -20.77
CA ILE A 141 3.78 38.64 -21.76
C ILE A 141 4.50 37.39 -21.25
N LEU A 142 5.71 37.54 -20.71
CA LEU A 142 6.47 36.42 -20.13
C LEU A 142 5.71 35.78 -18.96
N PHE A 143 5.08 36.58 -18.10
CA PHE A 143 4.29 36.08 -16.98
C PHE A 143 3.07 35.28 -17.44
N ILE A 144 2.36 35.75 -18.48
CA ILE A 144 1.24 35.02 -19.09
C ILE A 144 1.71 33.69 -19.67
N LEU A 145 2.80 33.69 -20.45
CA LEU A 145 3.37 32.47 -21.04
C LEU A 145 3.78 31.47 -19.96
N PHE A 146 4.46 31.93 -18.91
CA PHE A 146 4.84 31.10 -17.76
C PHE A 146 3.61 30.54 -17.03
N GLY A 147 2.57 31.36 -16.85
CA GLY A 147 1.31 30.95 -16.24
C GLY A 147 0.59 29.87 -17.03
N ILE A 148 0.47 30.02 -18.36
CA ILE A 148 -0.11 29.02 -19.26
C ILE A 148 0.69 27.71 -19.20
N TYR A 149 2.01 27.79 -19.26
CA TYR A 149 2.88 26.60 -19.18
C TYR A 149 2.67 25.83 -17.87
N ASN A 150 2.66 26.53 -16.73
CA ASN A 150 2.41 25.91 -15.42
C ASN A 150 1.00 25.30 -15.34
N SER A 151 -0.01 25.99 -15.88
CA SER A 151 -1.39 25.49 -15.93
C SER A 151 -1.49 24.17 -16.72
N ILE A 152 -0.92 24.11 -17.93
CA ILE A 152 -0.92 22.91 -18.76
C ILE A 152 -0.16 21.76 -18.08
N SER A 153 1.00 22.04 -17.48
CA SER A 153 1.80 21.04 -16.77
C SER A 153 1.03 20.43 -15.59
N ASN A 154 0.36 21.27 -14.79
CA ASN A 154 -0.46 20.82 -13.67
C ASN A 154 -1.68 20.03 -14.12
N PHE A 155 -2.34 20.44 -15.21
CA PHE A 155 -3.47 19.70 -15.78
C PHE A 155 -3.08 18.29 -16.24
N LYS A 156 -1.94 18.16 -16.94
CA LYS A 156 -1.42 16.85 -17.37
C LYS A 156 -1.08 15.95 -16.18
N LYS A 157 -0.54 16.49 -15.09
CA LYS A 157 -0.28 15.73 -13.86
C LYS A 157 -1.58 15.27 -13.19
N ALA A 158 -2.57 16.16 -13.08
CA ALA A 158 -3.88 15.82 -12.52
C ALA A 158 -4.58 14.72 -13.33
N GLU A 159 -4.51 14.77 -14.66
CA GLU A 159 -5.08 13.73 -15.52
C GLU A 159 -4.37 12.37 -15.35
N LYS A 160 -3.03 12.37 -15.28
CA LYS A 160 -2.26 11.14 -15.00
C LYS A 160 -2.66 10.54 -13.65
N TYR A 161 -2.80 11.37 -12.61
CA TYR A 161 -3.26 10.94 -11.30
C TYR A 161 -4.64 10.29 -11.36
N GLU A 162 -5.62 10.94 -12.00
CA GLU A 162 -6.99 10.41 -12.08
C GLU A 162 -7.06 9.10 -12.89
N ARG A 163 -6.27 8.98 -13.96
CA ARG A 163 -6.15 7.73 -14.72
C ARG A 163 -5.50 6.62 -13.89
N ALA A 164 -4.44 6.92 -13.15
CA ALA A 164 -3.78 5.97 -12.26
C ALA A 164 -4.71 5.52 -11.12
N GLU A 165 -5.45 6.45 -10.51
CA GLU A 165 -6.42 6.16 -9.45
C GLU A 165 -7.54 5.24 -9.96
N ARG A 166 -8.06 5.50 -11.17
CA ARG A 166 -9.07 4.62 -11.79
C ARG A 166 -8.55 3.20 -11.97
N ARG A 167 -7.31 3.03 -12.48
CA ARG A 167 -6.67 1.71 -12.63
C ARG A 167 -6.48 1.02 -11.29
N TYR A 168 -6.06 1.74 -10.25
CA TYR A 168 -5.94 1.20 -8.90
C TYR A 168 -7.30 0.72 -8.36
N ARG A 169 -8.34 1.56 -8.48
CA ARG A 169 -9.70 1.20 -8.03
C ARG A 169 -10.24 -0.03 -8.75
N GLN A 170 -9.98 -0.15 -10.06
CA GLN A 170 -10.35 -1.33 -10.85
C GLN A 170 -9.63 -2.59 -10.34
N ARG A 171 -8.29 -2.58 -10.29
CA ARG A 171 -7.48 -3.71 -9.80
C ARG A 171 -7.87 -4.15 -8.40
N ARG A 172 -8.11 -3.20 -7.50
CA ARG A 172 -8.55 -3.48 -6.13
C ARG A 172 -9.98 -4.05 -6.06
N SER A 173 -10.85 -3.70 -7.00
CA SER A 173 -12.20 -4.27 -7.07
C SER A 173 -12.21 -5.68 -7.66
N GLU A 174 -11.30 -5.97 -8.59
CA GLU A 174 -11.09 -7.30 -9.17
C GLU A 174 -10.51 -8.26 -8.13
N ALA A 175 -9.47 -7.86 -7.41
CA ALA A 175 -8.85 -8.66 -6.33
C ALA A 175 -9.76 -8.88 -5.11
N LYS A 176 -10.87 -8.15 -4.99
CA LYS A 176 -11.90 -8.38 -3.95
C LYS A 176 -13.01 -9.33 -4.40
N ARG A 177 -13.06 -9.64 -5.70
CA ARG A 177 -14.08 -10.50 -6.31
C ARG A 177 -13.55 -11.91 -6.63
N SER A 178 -12.23 -12.06 -6.75
CA SER A 178 -11.51 -13.33 -6.75
C SER A 178 -11.53 -13.94 -5.35
#